data_AF-A0A4Q7V5Y1-F1
#
_entry.id   AF-A0A4Q7V5Y1-F1
#
_cell.length_a   1.000
_cell.length_b   1.000
_cell.length_c   1.000
_cell.angle_alpha   90.00
_cell.angle_beta   90.00
_cell.angle_gamma   90.00
#
_symmetry.space_group_name_H-M   'P 1'
#
loop_
_entity.id
_entity.type
_entity.pdbx_description
1 polymer ?
#
loop_
_entity_poly.entity_id
_entity_poly.type
_entity_poly.pdbx_seq_one_letter_code
_entity_poly.pdbx_strand_id
1 'polypeptide(L)'
;MLGVDAATIPLESTVVVVCVVAVAMLAVVVLAGGWNRWSHPGPARAVSLLVAVAAVVATGGVLVNRAGGFYPTLGSLSATPPGGVVPVARVPVRTGRGRLTTLHPGHGLGDVEAYLPAAYSDPTLAQALFPTVVWTGGPLSASPLPDRLDAAVDGDRMPPVVVLAAPGGRVRGLRAVAGSLLRLRPDREAWAVVGPVSDGRCPVDVALRAPSDYAAATGRACRELPHDPRPSQILATALADRPDDVGAARRIGGASTPSAPVGTEIVPAGTGAGAVLDDQLQWLGSHLAGPVVTGEGGGRREPA
;
A
#
# COMPACT_ATOMS: atom_id res chain seq x y z
N MET A 1 10.02 -26.22 -23.73
CA MET A 1 9.93 -24.74 -23.58
C MET A 1 9.46 -24.47 -22.17
N LEU A 2 10.35 -24.03 -21.28
CA LEU A 2 10.00 -23.60 -19.92
C LEU A 2 9.39 -22.19 -20.04
N GLY A 3 8.06 -22.11 -20.08
CA GLY A 3 7.34 -20.83 -20.07
C GLY A 3 7.44 -20.21 -18.68
N VAL A 4 8.42 -19.35 -18.48
CA VAL A 4 8.46 -18.49 -17.28
C VAL A 4 7.59 -17.28 -17.61
N ASP A 5 6.39 -17.22 -17.03
CA ASP A 5 5.50 -16.07 -17.19
C ASP A 5 6.11 -14.85 -16.51
N ALA A 6 6.63 -13.91 -17.30
CA ALA A 6 7.25 -12.67 -16.80
C ALA A 6 6.30 -11.86 -15.89
N ALA A 7 5.00 -12.10 -15.98
CA ALA A 7 3.98 -11.49 -15.13
C ALA A 7 4.07 -11.92 -13.65
N THR A 8 4.72 -13.05 -13.32
CA THR A 8 4.76 -13.60 -11.95
C THR A 8 6.08 -13.38 -11.22
N ILE A 9 7.08 -12.74 -11.85
CA ILE A 9 8.37 -12.47 -11.21
C ILE A 9 8.29 -11.12 -10.48
N PRO A 10 8.21 -11.09 -9.13
CA PRO A 10 8.16 -9.86 -8.36
C PRO A 10 9.53 -9.16 -8.35
N LEU A 11 9.58 -7.95 -8.89
CA LEU A 11 10.81 -7.14 -8.93
C LEU A 11 11.19 -6.54 -7.57
N GLU A 12 10.24 -6.51 -6.64
CA GLU A 12 10.43 -6.07 -5.26
C GLU A 12 11.01 -7.16 -4.34
N SER A 13 11.02 -8.42 -4.78
CA SER A 13 11.51 -9.54 -3.99
C SER A 13 13.00 -9.39 -3.69
N THR A 14 13.35 -9.49 -2.41
CA THR A 14 14.75 -9.50 -1.94
C THR A 14 15.59 -10.57 -2.65
N VAL A 15 14.99 -11.70 -3.01
CA VAL A 15 15.67 -12.76 -3.76
C VAL A 15 16.07 -12.28 -5.16
N VAL A 16 15.16 -11.59 -5.86
CA VAL A 16 15.43 -11.07 -7.22
C VAL A 16 16.53 -10.02 -7.18
N VAL A 17 16.49 -9.09 -6.22
CA VAL A 17 17.54 -8.06 -6.07
C VAL A 17 18.91 -8.70 -5.81
N VAL A 18 18.98 -9.67 -4.90
CA VAL A 18 20.24 -10.38 -4.59
C VAL A 18 20.77 -11.12 -5.81
N CYS A 19 19.90 -11.79 -6.58
CA CYS A 19 20.30 -12.48 -7.81
C CYS A 19 20.85 -11.51 -8.87
N VAL A 20 20.19 -10.37 -9.11
CA VAL A 20 20.64 -9.36 -10.10
C VAL A 20 21.99 -8.77 -9.70
N VAL A 21 22.16 -8.42 -8.43
CA VAL A 21 23.44 -7.92 -7.88
C VAL A 21 24.55 -8.96 -8.04
N ALA A 22 24.28 -10.23 -7.74
CA ALA A 22 25.25 -11.32 -7.89
C ALA A 22 25.66 -11.52 -9.36
N VAL A 23 24.72 -11.46 -10.30
CA VAL A 23 24.98 -11.55 -11.74
C VAL A 23 25.85 -10.38 -12.21
N ALA A 24 25.57 -9.15 -11.75
CA ALA A 24 26.37 -7.98 -12.10
C ALA A 24 27.81 -8.11 -11.57
N MET A 25 28.00 -8.57 -10.33
CA MET A 25 29.34 -8.84 -9.78
C MET A 25 30.08 -9.91 -10.59
N LEU A 26 29.40 -11.02 -10.93
CA LEU A 26 30.00 -12.08 -11.74
C LEU A 26 30.43 -11.58 -13.13
N ALA A 27 29.60 -10.76 -13.78
CA ALA A 27 29.93 -10.17 -15.08
C ALA A 27 31.20 -9.30 -15.01
N VAL A 28 31.35 -8.50 -13.95
CA VAL A 28 32.55 -7.67 -13.71
C VAL A 28 33.78 -8.54 -13.46
N VAL A 29 33.65 -9.60 -12.66
CA VAL A 29 34.77 -10.53 -12.38
C VAL A 29 35.21 -11.25 -13.66
N VAL A 30 34.27 -11.73 -14.48
CA VAL A 30 34.57 -12.37 -15.77
C VAL A 30 35.22 -11.40 -16.74
N LEU A 31 34.76 -10.15 -16.79
CA LEU A 31 35.36 -9.09 -17.60
C LEU A 31 36.82 -8.86 -17.19
N ALA A 32 37.08 -8.68 -15.89
CA ALA A 32 38.41 -8.42 -15.37
C ALA A 32 39.37 -9.61 -15.54
N GLY A 33 38.91 -10.83 -15.23
CA GLY A 33 39.73 -12.05 -15.32
C GLY A 33 39.92 -12.56 -16.75
N GLY A 34 38.96 -12.29 -17.64
CA GLY A 34 38.96 -12.72 -19.04
C GLY A 34 39.70 -11.77 -19.99
N TRP A 35 39.91 -10.52 -19.60
CA TRP A 35 40.41 -9.45 -20.47
C TRP A 35 41.67 -9.80 -21.27
N ASN A 36 42.60 -10.54 -20.65
CA ASN A 36 43.88 -10.95 -21.24
C ASN A 36 43.91 -12.40 -21.75
N ARG A 37 42.83 -13.17 -21.55
CA ARG A 37 42.78 -14.62 -21.86
C ARG A 37 41.94 -14.98 -23.09
N TRP A 38 41.28 -14.02 -23.72
CA TRP A 38 40.40 -14.30 -24.85
C TRP A 38 41.14 -14.46 -26.17
N SER A 39 40.79 -15.50 -26.92
CA SER A 39 41.35 -15.82 -28.23
C SER A 39 41.02 -14.78 -29.31
N HIS A 40 39.93 -14.02 -29.14
CA HIS A 40 39.52 -12.93 -30.03
C HIS A 40 39.28 -11.64 -29.23
N PRO A 41 40.33 -10.84 -28.95
CA PRO A 41 40.27 -9.75 -28.00
C PRO A 41 39.33 -8.61 -28.42
N GLY A 42 39.12 -8.37 -29.71
CA GLY A 42 38.21 -7.30 -30.17
C GLY A 42 36.74 -7.54 -29.79
N PRO A 43 36.06 -8.52 -30.41
CA PRO A 43 34.63 -8.73 -30.19
C PRO A 43 34.31 -9.23 -28.78
N ALA A 44 35.17 -10.07 -28.18
CA ALA A 44 34.94 -10.57 -26.83
C ALA A 44 34.97 -9.44 -25.79
N ARG A 45 35.92 -8.48 -25.91
CA ARG A 45 35.98 -7.31 -25.02
C ARG A 45 34.77 -6.40 -25.18
N ALA A 46 34.35 -6.14 -26.41
CA ALA A 46 33.16 -5.32 -26.66
C ALA A 46 31.91 -5.96 -26.04
N VAL A 47 31.68 -7.25 -26.26
CA VAL A 47 30.51 -7.97 -25.74
C VAL A 47 30.53 -8.03 -24.22
N SER A 48 31.65 -8.41 -23.61
CA SER A 48 31.73 -8.52 -22.15
C SER A 48 31.63 -7.16 -21.46
N LEU A 49 32.18 -6.09 -22.05
CA LEU A 49 32.00 -4.73 -21.56
C LEU A 49 30.52 -4.32 -21.60
N LEU A 50 29.83 -4.57 -22.72
CA LEU A 50 28.39 -4.28 -22.87
C LEU A 50 27.54 -5.04 -21.85
N VAL A 51 27.81 -6.33 -21.64
CA VAL A 51 27.10 -7.16 -20.66
C VAL A 51 27.33 -6.64 -19.23
N ALA A 52 28.56 -6.29 -18.87
CA ALA A 52 28.87 -5.75 -17.54
C ALA A 52 28.17 -4.41 -17.31
N VAL A 53 28.21 -3.49 -18.28
CA VAL A 53 27.51 -2.20 -18.21
C VAL A 53 26.01 -2.42 -18.08
N ALA A 54 25.42 -3.27 -18.91
CA ALA A 54 23.98 -3.57 -18.86
C ALA A 54 23.57 -4.16 -17.49
N ALA A 55 24.37 -5.05 -16.92
CA ALA A 55 24.09 -5.64 -15.60
C ALA A 55 24.18 -4.62 -14.45
N VAL A 56 25.16 -3.71 -14.50
CA VAL A 56 25.27 -2.61 -13.53
C VAL A 56 24.09 -1.64 -13.64
N VAL A 57 23.71 -1.26 -14.87
CA VAL A 57 22.54 -0.41 -15.11
C VAL A 57 21.26 -1.09 -14.62
N ALA A 58 21.08 -2.38 -14.92
CA ALA A 58 19.95 -3.16 -14.44
C ALA A 58 19.91 -3.23 -12.90
N THR A 59 21.06 -3.40 -12.25
CA THR A 59 21.17 -3.37 -10.79
C THR A 59 20.74 -2.02 -10.22
N GLY A 60 21.23 -0.92 -10.79
CA GLY A 60 20.80 0.44 -10.42
C GLY A 60 19.30 0.63 -10.60
N GLY A 61 18.76 0.18 -11.74
CA GLY A 61 17.33 0.22 -12.04
C GLY A 61 16.50 -0.57 -11.01
N VAL A 62 16.92 -1.77 -10.63
CA VAL A 62 16.22 -2.61 -9.64
C VAL A 62 16.29 -2.00 -8.24
N LEU A 63 17.43 -1.42 -7.84
CA LEU A 63 17.56 -0.76 -6.53
C LEU A 63 16.70 0.51 -6.44
N VAL A 64 16.72 1.34 -7.48
CA VAL A 64 15.83 2.51 -7.60
C VAL A 64 14.37 2.07 -7.65
N ASN A 65 14.06 0.98 -8.35
CA ASN A 65 12.72 0.38 -8.38
C ASN A 65 12.26 -0.10 -7.01
N ARG A 66 13.15 -0.71 -6.22
CA ARG A 66 12.84 -1.15 -4.86
C ARG A 66 12.66 0.04 -3.91
N ALA A 67 13.48 1.06 -4.04
CA ALA A 67 13.38 2.27 -3.21
C ALA A 67 12.13 3.09 -3.56
N GLY A 68 11.78 3.15 -4.85
CA GLY A 68 10.65 3.94 -5.35
C GLY A 68 9.34 3.16 -5.53
N GLY A 69 9.36 1.83 -5.57
CA GLY A 69 8.19 0.97 -5.81
C GLY A 69 7.53 1.20 -7.18
N PHE A 70 8.30 1.40 -8.26
CA PHE A 70 7.75 1.80 -9.56
C PHE A 70 7.09 0.65 -10.34
N TYR A 71 7.67 -0.55 -10.31
CA TYR A 71 7.28 -1.72 -11.10
C TYR A 71 7.20 -2.95 -10.20
N PRO A 72 6.01 -3.52 -9.94
CA PRO A 72 5.86 -4.69 -9.08
C PRO A 72 6.36 -5.98 -9.73
N THR A 73 6.24 -6.13 -11.06
CA THR A 73 6.63 -7.36 -11.79
C THR A 73 7.34 -7.08 -13.11
N LEU A 74 8.10 -8.05 -13.62
CA LEU A 74 8.75 -7.92 -14.95
C LEU A 74 7.74 -7.67 -16.08
N GLY A 75 6.52 -8.23 -15.99
CA GLY A 75 5.44 -7.97 -16.95
C GLY A 75 4.97 -6.50 -17.00
N SER A 76 5.19 -5.73 -15.94
CA SER A 76 4.88 -4.30 -15.91
C SER A 76 5.88 -3.43 -16.70
N LEU A 77 7.10 -3.92 -16.94
CA LEU A 77 8.11 -3.25 -17.77
C LEU A 77 7.86 -3.41 -19.28
N SER A 78 7.21 -4.50 -19.70
CA SER A 78 6.98 -4.84 -21.12
C SER A 78 5.60 -4.43 -21.64
N ALA A 79 4.84 -3.63 -20.88
CA ALA A 79 3.54 -3.06 -21.26
C ALA A 79 2.49 -4.07 -21.77
N THR A 80 2.59 -5.35 -21.39
CA THR A 80 1.59 -6.38 -21.73
C THR A 80 0.94 -6.93 -20.47
N PRO A 81 0.01 -6.18 -19.84
CA PRO A 81 -0.79 -6.72 -18.75
C PRO A 81 -1.88 -7.65 -19.30
N PRO A 82 -2.07 -8.87 -18.74
CA PRO A 82 -3.35 -9.55 -18.87
C PRO A 82 -4.38 -8.73 -18.08
N GLY A 83 -5.24 -8.02 -18.80
CA GLY A 83 -6.35 -7.25 -18.22
C GLY A 83 -6.02 -5.82 -17.84
N GLY A 84 -5.67 -4.97 -18.80
CA GLY A 84 -6.14 -3.57 -18.93
C GLY A 84 -5.97 -2.56 -17.80
N VAL A 85 -5.39 -2.90 -16.65
CA VAL A 85 -5.14 -1.97 -15.56
C VAL A 85 -3.71 -1.47 -15.71
N VAL A 86 -3.55 -0.32 -16.36
CA VAL A 86 -2.29 0.42 -16.34
C VAL A 86 -2.20 1.04 -14.93
N PRO A 87 -1.24 0.63 -14.07
CA PRO A 87 -0.96 1.38 -12.86
C PRO A 87 -0.53 2.78 -13.31
N VAL A 88 -1.31 3.78 -12.91
CA VAL A 88 -1.03 5.17 -13.23
C VAL A 88 0.34 5.49 -12.62
N ALA A 89 1.29 5.89 -13.46
CA ALA A 89 2.54 6.50 -13.01
C ALA A 89 2.18 7.54 -11.93
N ARG A 90 2.83 7.49 -10.75
CA ARG A 90 2.52 8.42 -9.64
C ARG A 90 2.44 9.84 -10.19
N VAL A 91 1.23 10.32 -10.39
CA VAL A 91 0.98 11.70 -10.80
C VAL A 91 1.51 12.53 -9.64
N PRO A 92 2.34 13.57 -9.88
CA PRO A 92 2.77 14.45 -8.81
C PRO A 92 1.53 14.93 -8.09
N VAL A 93 1.38 14.44 -6.86
CA VAL A 93 0.21 14.67 -6.04
C VAL A 93 0.21 16.14 -5.69
N ARG A 94 -0.91 16.82 -5.91
CA ARG A 94 -1.09 18.17 -5.39
C ARG A 94 -0.98 18.13 -3.87
N THR A 95 0.11 18.69 -3.36
CA THR A 95 0.35 18.86 -1.92
C THR A 95 -0.56 19.94 -1.35
N GLY A 96 -0.85 19.82 -0.06
CA GLY A 96 -1.66 20.79 0.68
C GLY A 96 -2.88 20.19 1.36
N ARG A 97 -3.70 21.09 1.93
CA ARG A 97 -4.73 20.71 2.89
C ARG A 97 -5.90 19.98 2.24
N GLY A 98 -6.24 18.81 2.76
CA GLY A 98 -7.49 18.14 2.45
C GLY A 98 -8.71 18.87 3.00
N ARG A 99 -9.90 18.33 2.70
CA ARG A 99 -11.19 18.91 3.07
C ARG A 99 -12.06 17.91 3.80
N LEU A 100 -12.60 18.32 4.95
CA LEU A 100 -13.66 17.60 5.64
C LEU A 100 -15.01 17.87 5.00
N THR A 101 -15.83 16.83 4.88
CA THR A 101 -17.21 16.91 4.39
C THR A 101 -18.08 15.93 5.16
N THR A 102 -19.37 16.20 5.23
CA THR A 102 -20.34 15.30 5.86
C THR A 102 -21.17 14.64 4.78
N LEU A 103 -21.08 13.32 4.70
CA LEU A 103 -21.92 12.50 3.85
C LEU A 103 -23.22 12.20 4.59
N HIS A 104 -24.31 12.23 3.84
CA HIS A 104 -25.65 11.91 4.33
C HIS A 104 -26.11 10.63 3.63
N PRO A 105 -25.56 9.46 4.02
CA PRO A 105 -25.75 8.19 3.31
C PRO A 105 -27.21 7.71 3.23
N GLY A 106 -28.10 8.23 4.07
CA GLY A 106 -29.39 7.59 4.31
C GLY A 106 -29.20 6.20 4.94
N HIS A 107 -30.23 5.35 4.91
CA HIS A 107 -30.12 3.93 5.29
C HIS A 107 -29.71 3.63 6.76
N GLY A 108 -29.97 4.55 7.69
CA GLY A 108 -29.79 4.30 9.14
C GLY A 108 -28.34 4.30 9.64
N LEU A 109 -27.35 4.54 8.76
CA LEU A 109 -25.93 4.72 9.11
C LEU A 109 -25.67 6.02 9.90
N GLY A 110 -26.57 7.00 9.78
CA GLY A 110 -26.36 8.36 10.28
C GLY A 110 -25.36 9.11 9.41
N ASP A 111 -25.07 10.35 9.78
CA ASP A 111 -24.11 11.18 9.06
C ASP A 111 -22.68 10.62 9.22
N VAL A 112 -21.93 10.64 8.12
CA VAL A 112 -20.55 10.13 8.05
C VAL A 112 -19.64 11.29 7.72
N GLU A 113 -18.75 11.66 8.65
CA GLU A 113 -17.67 12.58 8.32
C GLU A 113 -16.66 11.88 7.39
N ALA A 114 -16.30 12.55 6.32
CA ALA A 114 -15.31 12.11 5.35
C ALA A 114 -14.23 13.18 5.19
N TYR A 115 -12.97 12.76 5.13
CA TYR A 115 -11.85 13.59 4.69
C TYR A 115 -11.53 13.25 3.24
N LEU A 116 -11.41 14.28 2.41
CA LEU A 116 -10.99 14.20 1.01
C LEU A 116 -9.59 14.82 0.89
N PRO A 117 -8.60 14.10 0.33
CA PRO A 117 -7.25 14.64 0.16
C PRO A 117 -7.26 15.81 -0.84
N ALA A 118 -6.26 16.69 -0.80
CA ALA A 118 -6.17 17.83 -1.73
C ALA A 118 -6.24 17.39 -3.20
N ALA A 119 -5.60 16.25 -3.51
CA ALA A 119 -5.64 15.57 -4.81
C ALA A 119 -7.04 15.20 -5.30
N TYR A 120 -8.03 15.05 -4.41
CA TYR A 120 -9.41 14.75 -4.79
C TYR A 120 -10.04 15.89 -5.59
N SER A 121 -9.61 17.14 -5.39
CA SER A 121 -10.12 18.28 -6.18
C SER A 121 -9.25 18.62 -7.39
N ASP A 122 -8.24 17.79 -7.68
CA ASP A 122 -7.36 17.99 -8.81
C ASP A 122 -8.05 17.59 -10.13
N PRO A 123 -8.18 18.50 -11.12
CA PRO A 123 -8.80 18.18 -12.39
C PRO A 123 -8.05 17.08 -13.16
N THR A 124 -6.74 16.92 -12.95
CA THR A 124 -5.95 15.85 -13.58
C THR A 124 -6.31 14.47 -13.03
N LEU A 125 -6.87 14.43 -11.82
CA LEU A 125 -7.33 13.21 -11.13
C LEU A 125 -8.87 13.13 -11.10
N ALA A 126 -9.56 13.84 -11.99
CA ALA A 126 -11.02 13.87 -12.01
C ALA A 126 -11.66 12.48 -12.20
N GLN A 127 -10.98 11.58 -12.91
CA GLN A 127 -11.40 10.19 -13.15
C GLN A 127 -10.64 9.18 -12.25
N ALA A 128 -9.91 9.67 -11.25
CA ALA A 128 -9.22 8.80 -10.32
C ALA A 128 -10.17 8.27 -9.25
N LEU A 129 -10.05 6.98 -8.95
CA LEU A 129 -10.64 6.31 -7.80
C LEU A 129 -9.61 6.25 -6.68
N PHE A 130 -9.98 6.67 -5.49
CA PHE A 130 -9.08 6.80 -4.35
C PHE A 130 -9.17 5.58 -3.42
N PRO A 131 -8.05 5.13 -2.84
CA PRO A 131 -8.08 4.21 -1.70
C PRO A 131 -8.78 4.85 -0.50
N THR A 132 -9.33 4.00 0.36
CA THR A 132 -10.17 4.40 1.48
C THR A 132 -9.64 3.83 2.80
N VAL A 133 -9.57 4.69 3.80
CA VAL A 133 -9.25 4.33 5.18
C VAL A 133 -10.48 4.58 6.06
N VAL A 134 -10.93 3.55 6.78
CA VAL A 134 -11.99 3.69 7.77
C VAL A 134 -11.37 4.06 9.12
N TRP A 135 -11.71 5.24 9.61
CA TRP A 135 -11.29 5.74 10.91
C TRP A 135 -12.28 5.32 11.98
N THR A 136 -11.80 4.54 12.94
CA THR A 136 -12.61 4.09 14.07
C THR A 136 -12.57 5.04 15.25
N GLY A 137 -11.69 6.06 15.29
CA GLY A 137 -11.50 6.93 16.47
C GLY A 137 -12.52 8.02 16.71
N GLY A 138 -13.61 8.11 15.93
CA GLY A 138 -14.71 9.06 16.14
C GLY A 138 -14.75 10.15 15.08
N PRO A 139 -15.32 11.32 15.38
CA PRO A 139 -15.38 12.44 14.43
C PRO A 139 -13.97 12.82 13.96
N LEU A 140 -13.81 13.04 12.65
CA LEU A 140 -12.56 13.50 12.05
C LEU A 140 -12.28 14.96 12.41
N SER A 141 -13.32 15.77 12.56
CA SER A 141 -13.27 17.17 13.00
C SER A 141 -12.63 17.36 14.38
N ALA A 142 -12.72 16.36 15.26
CA ALA A 142 -12.12 16.35 16.59
C ALA A 142 -10.84 15.50 16.68
N SER A 143 -10.41 14.92 15.56
CA SER A 143 -9.24 14.04 15.49
C SER A 143 -8.03 14.79 14.93
N PRO A 144 -6.80 14.49 15.39
CA PRO A 144 -5.60 15.00 14.75
C PRO A 144 -5.26 14.27 13.43
N LEU A 145 -6.08 13.28 13.03
CA LEU A 145 -5.85 12.47 11.84
C LEU A 145 -5.77 13.28 10.54
N PRO A 146 -6.67 14.25 10.24
CA PRO A 146 -6.62 14.99 8.96
C PRO A 146 -5.29 15.73 8.76
N ASP A 147 -4.83 16.50 9.76
CA ASP A 147 -3.60 17.28 9.64
C ASP A 147 -2.35 16.37 9.54
N ARG A 148 -2.35 15.22 10.24
CA ARG A 148 -1.27 14.22 10.11
C ARG A 148 -1.28 13.52 8.78
N LEU A 149 -2.47 13.26 8.22
CA LEU A 149 -2.60 12.65 6.92
C LEU A 149 -2.12 13.59 5.82
N ASP A 150 -2.44 14.89 5.90
CA ASP A 150 -1.87 15.92 5.01
C ASP A 150 -0.33 15.87 5.07
N ALA A 151 0.26 15.88 6.27
CA ALA A 151 1.71 15.81 6.44
C ALA A 151 2.33 14.48 5.97
N ALA A 152 1.60 13.37 6.06
CA ALA A 152 2.06 12.06 5.57
C ALA A 152 2.01 11.98 4.04
N VAL A 153 0.98 12.56 3.42
CA VAL A 153 0.84 12.66 1.96
C VAL A 153 1.88 13.61 1.39
N ASP A 154 2.06 14.79 1.99
CA ASP A 154 3.06 15.78 1.55
C ASP A 154 4.50 15.26 1.71
N GLY A 155 4.74 14.35 2.66
CA GLY A 155 6.03 13.71 2.89
C GLY A 155 6.25 12.39 2.14
N ASP A 156 5.40 12.05 1.16
CA ASP A 156 5.45 10.78 0.40
C ASP A 156 5.39 9.50 1.27
N ARG A 157 4.91 9.61 2.51
CA ARG A 157 4.75 8.48 3.45
C ARG A 157 3.42 7.76 3.27
N MET A 158 2.46 8.40 2.62
CA MET A 158 1.12 7.86 2.38
C MET A 158 0.62 8.32 1.00
N PRO A 159 -0.02 7.45 0.20
CA PRO A 159 -0.72 7.93 -0.98
C PRO A 159 -1.93 8.79 -0.59
N PRO A 160 -2.46 9.63 -1.50
CA PRO A 160 -3.73 10.32 -1.27
C PRO A 160 -4.86 9.31 -1.01
N VAL A 161 -5.45 9.38 0.17
CA VAL A 161 -6.54 8.48 0.58
C VAL A 161 -7.75 9.28 1.04
N VAL A 162 -8.95 8.75 0.78
CA VAL A 162 -10.17 9.22 1.42
C VAL A 162 -10.28 8.57 2.79
N VAL A 163 -10.65 9.33 3.82
CA VAL A 163 -10.93 8.76 5.15
C VAL A 163 -12.41 8.87 5.46
N LEU A 164 -12.99 7.81 6.00
CA LEU A 164 -14.39 7.78 6.45
C LEU A 164 -14.42 7.52 7.96
N ALA A 165 -15.04 8.40 8.74
CA ALA A 165 -15.33 8.15 10.15
C ALA A 165 -16.39 7.06 10.28
N ALA A 166 -16.14 6.03 11.11
CA ALA A 166 -17.13 5.02 11.43
C ALA A 166 -18.13 5.56 12.49
N PRO A 167 -19.40 5.87 12.15
CA PRO A 167 -20.33 6.51 13.09
C PRO A 167 -20.68 5.55 14.22
N GLY A 168 -20.27 5.90 15.45
CA GLY A 168 -20.41 5.00 16.60
C GLY A 168 -19.67 3.66 16.44
N GLY A 169 -18.63 3.61 15.60
CA GLY A 169 -17.90 2.38 15.28
C GLY A 169 -18.61 1.44 14.30
N ARG A 170 -19.73 1.87 13.69
CA ARG A 170 -20.45 1.08 12.68
C ARG A 170 -19.75 1.16 11.33
N VAL A 171 -19.29 0.01 10.85
CA VAL A 171 -18.56 -0.13 9.58
C VAL A 171 -19.31 -0.94 8.51
N ARG A 172 -20.32 -1.73 8.94
CA ARG A 172 -21.13 -2.54 8.03
C ARG A 172 -21.94 -1.65 7.10
N GLY A 173 -21.86 -1.90 5.79
CA GLY A 173 -22.57 -1.12 4.77
C GLY A 173 -21.90 0.21 4.41
N LEU A 174 -20.91 0.67 5.18
CA LEU A 174 -20.22 1.94 4.93
C LEU A 174 -19.56 1.97 3.54
N ARG A 175 -18.91 0.87 3.15
CA ARG A 175 -18.26 0.71 1.85
C ARG A 175 -19.23 0.87 0.67
N ALA A 176 -20.37 0.18 0.76
CA ALA A 176 -21.39 0.22 -0.29
C ALA A 176 -21.96 1.62 -0.45
N VAL A 177 -22.31 2.29 0.66
CA VAL A 177 -22.93 3.61 0.57
C VAL A 177 -21.91 4.69 0.19
N ALA A 178 -20.71 4.68 0.77
CA ALA A 178 -19.68 5.65 0.44
C ALA A 178 -19.24 5.55 -1.04
N GLY A 179 -19.18 4.33 -1.60
CA GLY A 179 -18.88 4.12 -3.02
C GLY A 179 -19.92 4.72 -3.98
N SER A 180 -21.16 4.94 -3.53
CA SER A 180 -22.18 5.63 -4.33
C SER A 180 -22.10 7.16 -4.27
N LEU A 181 -21.37 7.71 -3.29
CA LEU A 181 -21.28 9.14 -3.02
C LEU A 181 -19.91 9.73 -3.38
N LEU A 182 -18.86 8.91 -3.37
CA LEU A 182 -17.47 9.32 -3.56
C LEU A 182 -16.78 8.44 -4.61
N ARG A 183 -15.72 8.98 -5.22
CA ARG A 183 -14.84 8.26 -6.16
C ARG A 183 -13.87 7.37 -5.40
N LEU A 184 -14.37 6.23 -4.94
CA LEU A 184 -13.61 5.26 -4.16
C LEU A 184 -13.26 4.04 -5.01
N ARG A 185 -12.09 3.47 -4.76
CA ARG A 185 -11.72 2.19 -5.35
C ARG A 185 -12.66 1.09 -4.87
N PRO A 186 -13.24 0.26 -5.76
CA PRO A 186 -14.18 -0.77 -5.36
C PRO A 186 -13.48 -2.06 -4.90
N ASP A 187 -12.19 -2.26 -5.19
CA ASP A 187 -11.43 -3.45 -4.83
C ASP A 187 -11.01 -3.48 -3.35
N ARG A 188 -10.90 -4.66 -2.74
CA ARG A 188 -10.55 -4.78 -1.30
C ARG A 188 -9.16 -4.26 -0.97
N GLU A 189 -8.23 -4.34 -1.93
CA GLU A 189 -6.82 -3.95 -1.77
C GLU A 189 -6.65 -2.45 -1.48
N ALA A 190 -7.69 -1.67 -1.77
CA ALA A 190 -7.71 -0.24 -1.53
C ALA A 190 -8.41 0.15 -0.23
N TRP A 191 -8.84 -0.80 0.60
CA TRP A 191 -9.60 -0.54 1.83
C TRP A 191 -8.82 -0.97 3.07
N ALA A 192 -8.66 -0.04 4.00
CA ALA A 192 -8.05 -0.30 5.29
C ALA A 192 -8.87 0.23 6.47
N VAL A 193 -8.55 -0.25 7.68
CA VAL A 193 -9.13 0.24 8.93
C VAL A 193 -8.03 0.71 9.86
N VAL A 194 -8.23 1.88 10.48
CA VAL A 194 -7.31 2.41 11.50
C VAL A 194 -8.07 3.02 12.65
N GLY A 195 -7.43 3.03 13.82
CA GLY A 195 -7.98 3.62 15.02
C GLY A 195 -6.88 4.03 16.00
N PRO A 196 -7.19 4.94 16.93
CA PRO A 196 -6.31 5.24 18.04
C PRO A 196 -6.01 3.96 18.83
N VAL A 197 -4.78 3.81 19.32
CA VAL A 197 -4.48 2.73 20.28
C VAL A 197 -4.99 3.06 21.69
N SER A 198 -5.27 4.34 21.94
CA SER A 198 -5.69 4.84 23.23
C SER A 198 -7.18 4.64 23.51
N ASP A 199 -7.99 4.42 22.47
CA ASP A 199 -9.44 4.33 22.58
C ASP A 199 -9.94 2.89 22.84
N GLY A 200 -11.20 2.77 23.25
CA GLY A 200 -11.84 1.49 23.51
C GLY A 200 -12.15 0.65 22.27
N ARG A 201 -11.76 1.12 21.07
CA ARG A 201 -12.18 0.53 19.80
C ARG A 201 -11.09 -0.36 19.23
N CYS A 202 -11.50 -1.22 18.31
CA CYS A 202 -10.72 -2.38 17.91
C CYS A 202 -10.67 -2.44 16.37
N PRO A 203 -9.90 -1.55 15.71
CA PRO A 203 -9.81 -1.50 14.25
C PRO A 203 -9.34 -2.83 13.64
N VAL A 204 -8.43 -3.53 14.32
CA VAL A 204 -7.94 -4.86 13.89
C VAL A 204 -9.09 -5.86 13.85
N ASP A 205 -9.91 -5.93 14.90
CA ASP A 205 -11.07 -6.82 14.97
C ASP A 205 -12.14 -6.52 13.90
N VAL A 206 -12.24 -5.26 13.44
CA VAL A 206 -13.14 -4.91 12.34
C VAL A 206 -12.72 -5.60 11.05
N ALA A 207 -11.43 -5.50 10.69
CA ALA A 207 -10.92 -6.14 9.48
C ALA A 207 -11.00 -7.66 9.57
N LEU A 208 -10.66 -8.24 10.72
CA LEU A 208 -10.75 -9.69 10.95
C LEU A 208 -12.18 -10.24 10.82
N ARG A 209 -13.21 -9.47 11.17
CA ARG A 209 -14.62 -9.86 10.99
C ARG A 209 -15.13 -9.69 9.56
N ALA A 210 -14.44 -8.92 8.73
CA ALA A 210 -14.82 -8.64 7.35
C ALA A 210 -13.59 -8.71 6.41
N PRO A 211 -12.92 -9.86 6.31
CA PRO A 211 -11.65 -9.98 5.60
C PRO A 211 -11.79 -9.85 4.07
N SER A 212 -13.03 -9.94 3.54
CA SER A 212 -13.37 -9.61 2.15
C SER A 212 -13.47 -8.11 1.88
N ASP A 213 -13.61 -7.30 2.94
CA ASP A 213 -13.83 -5.85 2.83
C ASP A 213 -12.57 -5.03 3.02
N TYR A 214 -11.58 -5.55 3.76
CA TYR A 214 -10.39 -4.81 4.13
C TYR A 214 -9.11 -5.61 3.85
N ALA A 215 -8.17 -5.01 3.13
CA ALA A 215 -6.87 -5.59 2.87
C ALA A 215 -5.83 -5.25 3.93
N ALA A 216 -6.02 -4.18 4.70
CA ALA A 216 -5.10 -3.81 5.78
C ALA A 216 -5.83 -3.30 7.02
N ALA A 217 -5.26 -3.52 8.21
CA ALA A 217 -5.69 -2.82 9.42
C ALA A 217 -4.56 -2.60 10.41
N THR A 218 -4.61 -1.46 11.10
CA THR A 218 -3.66 -1.15 12.17
C THR A 218 -4.32 -0.48 13.37
N GLY A 219 -3.75 -0.74 14.56
CA GLY A 219 -4.18 -0.18 15.84
C GLY A 219 -4.51 -1.24 16.86
N ARG A 220 -5.38 -0.88 17.82
CA ARG A 220 -5.68 -1.74 18.94
C ARG A 220 -6.40 -3.03 18.49
N ALA A 221 -6.02 -4.12 19.14
CA ALA A 221 -6.64 -5.43 19.05
C ALA A 221 -7.38 -5.76 20.35
N CYS A 222 -8.57 -6.37 20.25
CA CYS A 222 -9.40 -6.69 21.41
C CYS A 222 -9.69 -8.19 21.59
N ARG A 223 -9.86 -8.96 20.51
CA ARG A 223 -10.16 -10.41 20.56
C ARG A 223 -9.29 -11.26 19.63
N GLU A 224 -9.40 -12.58 19.79
CA GLU A 224 -8.72 -13.61 19.00
C GLU A 224 -9.26 -13.68 17.56
N LEU A 225 -8.39 -14.09 16.62
CA LEU A 225 -8.68 -14.20 15.19
C LEU A 225 -9.78 -15.25 14.90
N PRO A 226 -10.69 -14.99 13.95
CA PRO A 226 -11.52 -16.05 13.35
C PRO A 226 -10.65 -17.11 12.63
N HIS A 227 -11.16 -18.34 12.54
CA HIS A 227 -10.45 -19.51 11.99
C HIS A 227 -10.16 -19.50 10.48
N ASP A 228 -10.42 -18.39 9.78
CA ASP A 228 -10.13 -18.27 8.34
C ASP A 228 -9.70 -16.85 7.96
N PRO A 229 -8.41 -16.49 8.16
CA PRO A 229 -7.88 -15.22 7.70
C PRO A 229 -7.63 -15.30 6.20
N ARG A 230 -8.55 -14.79 5.37
CA ARG A 230 -8.05 -14.24 4.09
C ARG A 230 -7.02 -13.16 4.45
N PRO A 231 -5.89 -13.06 3.74
CA PRO A 231 -4.77 -12.26 4.22
C PRO A 231 -5.09 -10.79 4.11
N SER A 232 -5.64 -10.25 5.19
CA SER A 232 -5.52 -8.84 5.52
C SER A 232 -4.14 -8.67 6.16
N GLN A 233 -3.36 -7.71 5.69
CA GLN A 233 -2.16 -7.28 6.37
C GLN A 233 -2.58 -6.65 7.70
N ILE A 234 -2.03 -7.12 8.81
CA ILE A 234 -2.42 -6.63 10.15
C ILE A 234 -1.19 -6.11 10.87
N LEU A 235 -1.31 -4.94 11.49
CA LEU A 235 -0.40 -4.44 12.51
C LEU A 235 -1.16 -4.18 13.81
N ALA A 236 -1.04 -5.09 14.77
CA ALA A 236 -1.62 -4.90 16.09
C ALA A 236 -0.67 -4.05 16.96
N THR A 237 -1.09 -2.84 17.30
CA THR A 237 -0.29 -1.90 18.09
C THR A 237 -0.85 -1.81 19.50
N ALA A 238 0.02 -1.95 20.50
CA ALA A 238 -0.33 -1.86 21.92
C ALA A 238 0.65 -0.96 22.68
N LEU A 239 0.15 -0.23 23.68
CA LEU A 239 0.99 0.54 24.59
C LEU A 239 1.55 -0.36 25.70
N ALA A 240 2.84 -0.24 26.01
CA ALA A 240 3.54 -1.12 26.95
C ALA A 240 2.99 -1.05 28.38
N ASP A 241 2.37 0.07 28.77
CA ASP A 241 1.73 0.28 30.07
C ASP A 241 0.30 -0.30 30.15
N ARG A 242 -0.18 -0.94 29.08
CA ARG A 242 -1.51 -1.58 29.03
C ARG A 242 -1.37 -3.10 28.82
N PRO A 243 -1.24 -3.87 29.91
CA PRO A 243 -0.93 -5.31 29.82
C PRO A 243 -1.98 -6.11 29.05
N ASP A 244 -3.25 -5.72 29.14
CA ASP A 244 -4.34 -6.38 28.40
C ASP A 244 -4.19 -6.19 26.87
N ASP A 245 -3.82 -4.99 26.44
CA ASP A 245 -3.59 -4.65 25.03
C ASP A 245 -2.35 -5.38 24.49
N VAL A 246 -1.27 -5.43 25.29
CA VAL A 246 -0.07 -6.21 24.98
C VAL A 246 -0.40 -7.70 24.85
N GLY A 247 -1.22 -8.23 25.77
CA GLY A 247 -1.68 -9.61 25.73
C GLY A 247 -2.49 -9.91 24.47
N ALA A 248 -3.39 -9.00 24.08
CA ALA A 248 -4.18 -9.13 22.85
C ALA A 248 -3.30 -9.08 21.60
N ALA A 249 -2.39 -8.10 21.49
CA ALA A 249 -1.47 -7.99 20.37
C ALA A 249 -0.61 -9.26 20.23
N ARG A 250 -0.07 -9.79 21.33
CA ARG A 250 0.73 -11.03 21.31
C ARG A 250 -0.07 -12.26 20.88
N ARG A 251 -1.33 -12.39 21.32
CA ARG A 251 -2.21 -13.49 20.86
C ARG A 251 -2.46 -13.42 19.37
N ILE A 252 -2.72 -12.22 18.85
CA ILE A 252 -2.89 -11.97 17.43
C ILE A 252 -1.61 -12.29 16.64
N GLY A 253 -0.45 -11.84 17.11
CA GLY A 253 0.84 -12.15 16.48
C GLY A 253 1.19 -13.64 16.50
N GLY A 254 0.81 -14.36 17.57
CA GLY A 254 1.00 -15.81 17.66
C GLY A 254 0.17 -16.62 16.64
N ALA A 255 -0.89 -16.02 16.09
CA ALA A 255 -1.71 -16.62 15.03
C ALA A 255 -1.22 -16.28 13.61
N SER A 256 -0.08 -15.57 13.48
CA SER A 256 0.55 -15.23 12.21
C SER A 256 0.91 -16.49 11.41
N THR A 257 0.55 -16.51 10.13
CA THR A 257 0.91 -17.59 9.21
C THR A 257 1.71 -17.03 8.03
N PRO A 258 2.53 -17.84 7.32
CA PRO A 258 3.24 -17.36 6.13
C PRO A 258 2.32 -16.78 5.05
N SER A 259 1.09 -17.27 4.96
CA SER A 259 0.07 -16.80 4.02
C SER A 259 -0.69 -15.56 4.48
N ALA A 260 -0.70 -15.27 5.79
CA ALA A 260 -1.38 -14.12 6.38
C ALA A 260 -0.49 -13.55 7.51
N PRO A 261 0.57 -12.79 7.15
CA PRO A 261 1.49 -12.26 8.13
C PRO A 261 0.79 -11.22 9.01
N VAL A 262 0.97 -11.37 10.31
CA VAL A 262 0.49 -10.41 11.30
C VAL A 262 1.68 -9.79 12.04
N GLY A 263 1.81 -8.48 11.91
CA GLY A 263 2.75 -7.67 12.68
C GLY A 263 2.18 -7.31 14.04
N THR A 264 3.07 -7.20 15.02
CA THR A 264 2.75 -6.69 16.36
C THR A 264 3.76 -5.63 16.75
N GLU A 265 3.29 -4.53 17.30
CA GLU A 265 4.12 -3.44 17.77
C GLU A 265 3.75 -3.09 19.21
N ILE A 266 4.75 -3.17 20.10
CA ILE A 266 4.60 -2.76 21.49
C ILE A 266 5.31 -1.42 21.67
N VAL A 267 4.52 -0.36 21.79
CA VAL A 267 5.00 1.02 21.87
C VAL A 267 5.37 1.35 23.32
N PRO A 268 6.52 2.01 23.58
CA PRO A 268 6.92 2.42 24.92
C PRO A 268 5.85 3.26 25.65
N ALA A 269 5.75 3.09 26.96
CA ALA A 269 4.89 3.91 27.80
C ALA A 269 5.24 5.41 27.69
N GLY A 270 4.24 6.27 27.71
CA GLY A 270 4.42 7.72 27.56
C GLY A 270 4.65 8.20 26.12
N THR A 271 4.69 7.31 25.13
CA THR A 271 4.69 7.70 23.72
C THR A 271 3.40 8.47 23.41
N GLY A 272 3.53 9.68 22.88
CA GLY A 272 2.38 10.50 22.54
C GLY A 272 1.51 9.81 21.48
N ALA A 273 0.18 9.84 21.66
CA ALA A 273 -0.78 9.23 20.73
C ALA A 273 -0.60 9.68 19.28
N GLY A 274 0.01 10.85 19.08
CA GLY A 274 0.37 11.35 17.78
C GLY A 274 1.47 10.60 17.06
N ALA A 275 2.59 10.32 17.76
CA ALA A 275 3.69 9.57 17.19
C ALA A 275 3.24 8.15 16.81
N VAL A 276 2.43 7.52 17.67
CA VAL A 276 1.84 6.22 17.35
C VAL A 276 1.00 6.28 16.09
N LEU A 277 0.18 7.33 15.93
CA LEU A 277 -0.63 7.49 14.72
C LEU A 277 0.24 7.74 13.47
N ASP A 278 1.34 8.47 13.60
CA ASP A 278 2.29 8.69 12.50
C ASP A 278 2.92 7.36 12.04
N ASP A 279 3.29 6.47 12.96
CA ASP A 279 3.81 5.13 12.66
C ASP A 279 2.75 4.24 11.99
N GLN A 280 1.50 4.30 12.49
CA GLN A 280 0.36 3.60 11.88
C GLN A 280 0.10 4.06 10.44
N LEU A 281 0.16 5.37 10.18
CA LEU A 281 -0.02 5.94 8.84
C LEU A 281 1.13 5.55 7.91
N GLN A 282 2.37 5.59 8.39
CA GLN A 282 3.51 5.13 7.60
C GLN A 282 3.39 3.64 7.24
N TRP A 283 2.99 2.80 8.20
CA TRP A 283 2.74 1.39 7.92
C TRP A 283 1.64 1.23 6.86
N LEU A 284 0.50 1.93 6.99
CA LEU A 284 -0.56 1.88 5.98
C LEU A 284 -0.09 2.35 4.60
N GLY A 285 0.74 3.38 4.53
CA GLY A 285 1.25 3.91 3.26
C GLY A 285 2.12 2.92 2.51
N SER A 286 2.78 2.00 3.21
CA SER A 286 3.53 0.90 2.59
C SER A 286 2.66 -0.28 2.15
N HIS A 287 1.40 -0.36 2.58
CA HIS A 287 0.49 -1.48 2.29
C HIS A 287 -0.71 -1.10 1.42
N LEU A 288 -1.02 0.19 1.30
CA LEU A 288 -2.11 0.68 0.45
C LEU A 288 -1.59 1.15 -0.91
N ALA A 289 -2.21 0.65 -1.96
CA ALA A 289 -1.99 1.17 -3.30
C ALA A 289 -2.66 2.56 -3.46
N GLY A 290 -2.02 3.44 -4.23
CA GLY A 290 -2.52 4.79 -4.48
C GLY A 290 -3.77 4.87 -5.36
N PRO A 291 -4.20 6.10 -5.69
CA PRO A 291 -5.31 6.32 -6.62
C PRO A 291 -5.07 5.69 -7.99
N VAL A 292 -6.14 5.22 -8.62
CA VAL A 292 -6.10 4.63 -9.97
C VAL A 292 -7.03 5.39 -10.90
N VAL A 293 -6.59 5.70 -12.11
CA VAL A 293 -7.45 6.32 -13.13
C VAL A 293 -8.13 5.20 -13.91
N THR A 294 -9.45 5.20 -13.92
CA THR A 294 -10.20 4.32 -14.81
C THR A 294 -10.08 4.86 -16.23
N GLY A 295 -9.35 4.16 -17.09
CA GLY A 295 -9.31 4.49 -18.51
C GLY A 295 -10.67 4.22 -19.14
N GLU A 296 -11.40 5.25 -19.57
CA GLU A 296 -12.57 5.08 -20.42
C GLU A 296 -12.17 5.03 -21.91
N GLY A 297 -12.59 3.96 -22.59
CA GLY A 297 -13.36 4.15 -23.83
C GLY A 297 -12.63 4.25 -25.16
N GLY A 298 -11.68 3.34 -25.46
CA GLY A 298 -11.27 3.06 -26.85
C GLY A 298 -12.38 2.32 -27.62
N GLY A 299 -13.49 3.00 -27.91
CA GLY A 299 -14.66 2.38 -28.53
C GLY A 299 -15.64 3.38 -29.14
N ARG A 300 -15.14 4.50 -29.67
CA ARG A 300 -15.95 5.36 -30.53
C ARG A 300 -15.97 4.70 -31.92
N ARG A 301 -17.00 3.88 -32.19
CA ARG A 301 -17.33 3.47 -33.57
C ARG A 301 -17.67 4.73 -34.35
N GLU A 302 -16.85 5.03 -35.33
CA GLU A 302 -17.15 5.99 -36.39
C GLU A 302 -18.34 5.42 -37.20
N PRO A 303 -19.40 6.22 -37.47
CA PRO A 303 -20.42 5.80 -38.40
C PRO A 303 -19.85 5.84 -39.83
N ALA A 304 -19.99 4.72 -40.54
CA ALA A 304 -19.83 4.64 -41.98
C ALA A 304 -21.04 5.27 -42.71
#